data_AF-A0A7S0HX14-F1
#
_entry.id   AF-A0A7S0HX14-F1
#
_cell.length_a   1.000
_cell.length_b   1.000
_cell.length_c   1.000
_cell.angle_alpha   90.00
_cell.angle_beta   90.00
_cell.angle_gamma   90.00
#
_symmetry.space_group_name_H-M   'P 1'
#
loop_
_entity.id
_entity.type
_entity.pdbx_description
1 polymer ?
#
loop_
_entity_poly.entity_id
_entity_poly.type
_entity_poly.pdbx_seq_one_letter_code
_entity_poly.pdbx_strand_id
1 'polypeptide(L)'
;AILLAGACVLALSVAAFLLNKPSRAYQAGENTVGKEYDAWTEEGILEYYWGEHIHLGFYNDSDVQNIKNPLKSSAVFKETKYKFIDEMYKWSGAEAGGNKPLKVLDVGCGIGGTSRYLAKKLGEDTKV
;
A
#
# COMPACT_ATOMS: atom_id res chain seq x y z
N ALA A 1 -26.09 -42.75 0.95
CA ALA A 1 -26.38 -41.32 0.71
C ALA A 1 -26.23 -40.48 1.98
N ILE A 2 -27.01 -40.74 3.05
CA ILE A 2 -27.01 -39.93 4.29
C ILE A 2 -25.65 -39.90 5.01
N LEU A 3 -24.96 -41.05 5.13
CA LEU A 3 -23.64 -41.13 5.76
C LEU A 3 -22.56 -40.34 5.01
N LEU A 4 -22.59 -40.38 3.67
CA LEU A 4 -21.65 -39.60 2.83
C LEU A 4 -21.91 -38.10 2.98
N ALA A 5 -23.17 -37.68 2.97
CA ALA A 5 -23.55 -36.28 3.17
C ALA A 5 -23.11 -35.76 4.54
N GLY A 6 -23.29 -36.56 5.60
CA GLY A 6 -22.83 -36.23 6.95
C GLY A 6 -21.31 -36.07 7.04
N ALA A 7 -20.54 -36.96 6.40
CA ALA A 7 -19.08 -36.86 6.36
C ALA A 7 -18.61 -35.60 5.60
N CYS A 8 -19.25 -35.25 4.49
CA CYS A 8 -18.95 -34.01 3.75
C CYS A 8 -19.23 -32.76 4.57
N VAL A 9 -20.37 -32.71 5.27
CA VAL A 9 -20.71 -31.57 6.15
C VAL A 9 -19.70 -31.42 7.29
N LEU A 10 -19.28 -32.53 7.90
CA LEU A 10 -18.28 -32.51 8.96
C LEU A 10 -16.92 -32.01 8.43
N ALA A 11 -16.48 -32.53 7.29
CA ALA A 11 -15.21 -32.13 6.68
C ALA A 11 -15.19 -30.65 6.32
N LEU A 12 -16.28 -30.12 5.73
CA LEU A 12 -16.42 -28.71 5.41
C LEU A 12 -16.45 -27.84 6.68
N SER A 13 -17.11 -28.31 7.74
CA SER A 13 -17.19 -27.59 9.02
C SER A 13 -15.82 -27.51 9.71
N VAL A 14 -15.05 -28.61 9.70
CA VAL A 14 -13.69 -28.63 10.24
C VAL A 14 -12.77 -27.75 9.40
N ALA A 15 -12.84 -27.84 8.07
CA ALA A 15 -12.07 -26.98 7.18
C ALA A 15 -12.40 -25.50 7.41
N ALA A 16 -13.68 -25.15 7.49
CA ALA A 16 -14.12 -23.78 7.79
C ALA A 16 -13.62 -23.32 9.17
N PHE A 17 -13.69 -24.17 10.19
CA PHE A 17 -13.18 -23.83 11.53
C PHE A 17 -11.67 -23.57 11.52
N LEU A 18 -10.89 -24.41 10.83
CA LEU A 18 -9.45 -24.26 10.73
C LEU A 18 -9.03 -23.03 9.90
N LEU A 19 -9.73 -22.77 8.80
CA LEU A 19 -9.44 -21.65 7.90
C LEU A 19 -9.91 -20.29 8.45
N ASN A 20 -10.99 -20.27 9.25
CA ASN A 20 -11.51 -19.05 9.86
C ASN A 20 -10.88 -18.74 11.22
N LYS A 21 -10.05 -19.64 11.77
CA LYS A 21 -9.33 -19.38 13.02
C LYS A 21 -8.16 -18.44 12.73
N PRO A 22 -8.13 -17.21 13.28
CA PRO A 22 -7.02 -16.31 13.07
C PRO A 22 -5.74 -16.89 13.68
N SER A 23 -4.60 -16.61 13.07
CA SER A 23 -3.29 -17.09 13.53
C SER A 23 -2.88 -16.52 14.89
N ARG A 24 -3.49 -15.41 15.32
CA ARG A 24 -3.29 -14.78 16.64
C ARG A 24 -4.60 -14.18 17.16
N ALA A 25 -4.76 -14.16 18.47
CA ALA A 25 -5.85 -13.40 19.09
C ALA A 25 -5.59 -11.89 18.93
N TYR A 26 -6.64 -11.12 18.67
CA TYR A 26 -6.55 -9.66 18.71
C TYR A 26 -6.36 -9.21 20.17
N GLN A 27 -5.37 -8.36 20.40
CA GLN A 27 -5.09 -7.76 21.70
C GLN A 27 -5.25 -6.26 21.57
N ALA A 28 -6.22 -5.69 22.28
CA ALA A 28 -6.54 -4.27 22.17
C ALA A 28 -5.33 -3.42 22.57
N GLY A 29 -4.91 -2.52 21.67
CA GLY A 29 -3.78 -1.62 21.91
C GLY A 29 -2.38 -2.22 21.71
N GLU A 30 -2.26 -3.53 21.52
CA GLU A 30 -0.98 -4.19 21.26
C GLU A 30 -0.81 -4.55 19.77
N ASN A 31 0.44 -4.48 19.28
CA ASN A 31 0.81 -4.85 17.91
C ASN A 31 -0.10 -4.19 16.85
N THR A 32 -0.51 -2.95 17.11
CA THR A 32 -1.37 -2.18 16.22
C THR A 32 -0.53 -1.62 15.09
N VAL A 33 -1.14 -1.44 13.91
CA VAL A 33 -0.47 -0.82 12.76
C VAL A 33 0.05 0.58 13.15
N GLY A 34 -0.75 1.37 13.86
CA GLY A 34 -0.35 2.70 14.31
C GLY A 34 0.93 2.69 15.15
N LYS A 35 1.03 1.78 16.13
CA LYS A 35 2.21 1.67 16.99
C LYS A 35 3.48 1.32 16.20
N GLU A 36 3.38 0.44 15.21
CA GLU A 36 4.51 0.10 14.34
C GLU A 36 4.93 1.29 13.48
N TYR A 37 3.97 2.03 12.89
CA TYR A 37 4.26 3.23 12.11
C TYR A 37 4.87 4.35 12.95
N ASP A 38 4.36 4.59 14.16
CA ASP A 38 4.95 5.54 15.11
C ASP A 38 6.41 5.17 15.39
N ALA A 39 6.67 3.90 15.75
CA ALA A 39 8.02 3.42 16.03
C ALA A 39 8.97 3.53 14.82
N TRP A 40 8.50 3.24 13.60
CA TRP A 40 9.37 3.30 12.42
C TRP A 40 9.66 4.72 11.93
N THR A 41 8.82 5.69 12.27
CA THR A 41 8.94 7.10 11.82
C THR A 41 9.48 8.03 12.90
N GLU A 42 9.50 7.60 14.17
CA GLU A 42 9.98 8.40 15.31
C GLU A 42 11.40 8.95 15.08
N GLU A 43 12.30 8.13 14.55
CA GLU A 43 13.70 8.51 14.32
C GLU A 43 13.98 9.13 12.95
N GLY A 44 12.99 9.19 12.04
CA GLY A 44 13.17 9.74 10.70
C GLY A 44 13.99 8.86 9.74
N ILE A 45 14.36 7.64 10.13
CA ILE A 45 15.20 6.75 9.31
C ILE A 45 14.50 6.33 8.02
N LEU A 46 13.18 6.10 8.10
CA LEU A 46 12.39 5.71 6.95
C LEU A 46 12.35 6.85 5.94
N GLU A 47 12.11 8.08 6.38
CA GLU A 47 12.10 9.28 5.55
C GLU A 47 13.44 9.45 4.82
N TYR A 48 14.55 9.17 5.52
CA TYR A 48 15.88 9.22 4.91
C TYR A 48 16.07 8.20 3.78
N TYR A 49 15.71 6.92 4.00
CA TYR A 49 15.94 5.86 3.01
C TYR A 49 14.82 5.73 1.96
N TRP A 50 13.57 5.85 2.40
CA TRP A 50 12.35 5.65 1.60
C TRP A 50 11.83 6.93 0.95
N GLY A 51 12.29 8.10 1.39
CA GLY A 51 11.77 9.38 0.95
C GLY A 51 10.39 9.66 1.53
N GLU A 52 9.53 10.35 0.78
CA GLU A 52 8.20 10.77 1.26
C GLU A 52 7.12 9.67 1.20
N HIS A 53 7.47 8.48 0.71
CA HIS A 53 6.50 7.44 0.35
C HIS A 53 6.82 6.11 1.03
N ILE A 54 5.93 5.67 1.93
CA ILE A 54 6.04 4.39 2.65
C ILE A 54 5.33 3.28 1.85
N HIS A 55 5.76 3.09 0.60
CA HIS A 55 5.40 1.96 -0.26
C HIS A 55 6.55 1.66 -1.23
N LEU A 56 6.44 0.57 -1.99
CA LEU A 56 7.39 0.22 -3.03
C LEU A 56 7.14 1.03 -4.32
N GLY A 57 8.04 0.89 -5.30
CA GLY A 57 7.96 1.59 -6.58
C GLY A 57 7.42 0.73 -7.72
N PHE A 58 7.10 1.40 -8.83
CA PHE A 58 6.86 0.79 -10.13
C PHE A 58 8.13 0.90 -10.98
N TYR A 59 8.66 -0.23 -11.41
CA TYR A 59 9.96 -0.31 -12.07
C TYR A 59 9.80 -0.73 -13.51
N ASN A 60 10.38 0.03 -14.44
CA ASN A 60 10.62 -0.43 -15.80
C ASN A 60 12.01 -1.07 -15.93
N ASP A 61 12.32 -1.62 -17.12
CA ASP A 61 13.60 -2.27 -17.38
C ASP A 61 14.81 -1.38 -17.10
N SER A 62 14.73 -0.08 -17.43
CA SER A 62 15.79 0.89 -17.15
C SER A 62 15.97 1.10 -15.66
N ASP A 63 14.88 1.20 -14.88
CA ASP A 63 14.94 1.33 -13.43
C ASP A 63 15.58 0.08 -12.79
N VAL A 64 15.22 -1.12 -13.28
CA VAL A 64 15.79 -2.39 -12.80
C VAL A 64 17.30 -2.50 -13.09
N GLN A 65 17.78 -1.97 -14.21
CA GLN A 65 19.22 -1.92 -14.45
C GLN A 65 19.92 -0.86 -13.60
N ASN A 66 19.31 0.33 -13.45
CA ASN A 66 19.92 1.43 -12.70
C ASN A 66 19.93 1.20 -11.19
N ILE A 67 18.94 0.51 -10.61
CA ILE A 67 18.88 0.26 -9.17
C ILE A 67 20.01 -0.67 -8.68
N LYS A 68 20.59 -1.47 -9.58
CA LYS A 68 21.77 -2.30 -9.27
C LYS A 68 23.04 -1.48 -9.06
N ASN A 69 23.08 -0.23 -9.50
CA ASN A 69 24.20 0.68 -9.25
C ASN A 69 24.04 1.30 -7.85
N PRO A 70 24.95 1.03 -6.88
CA PRO A 70 24.82 1.54 -5.51
C PRO A 70 24.79 3.07 -5.41
N LEU A 71 25.41 3.78 -6.36
CA LEU A 71 25.41 5.24 -6.38
C LEU A 71 24.08 5.83 -6.86
N LYS A 72 23.23 5.02 -7.52
CA LYS A 72 21.93 5.43 -8.05
C LYS A 72 20.76 4.78 -7.32
N SER A 73 20.98 3.68 -6.62
CA SER A 73 19.94 2.81 -6.08
C SER A 73 18.91 3.54 -5.23
N SER A 74 19.36 4.41 -4.31
CA SER A 74 18.49 5.22 -3.46
C SER A 74 17.64 6.22 -4.27
N ALA A 75 18.25 6.90 -5.23
CA ALA A 75 17.53 7.84 -6.10
C ALA A 75 16.47 7.11 -6.95
N VAL A 76 16.86 5.99 -7.57
CA VAL A 76 15.94 5.14 -8.36
C VAL A 76 14.81 4.61 -7.48
N PHE A 77 15.12 4.10 -6.29
CA PHE A 77 14.13 3.59 -5.34
C PHE A 77 13.10 4.64 -4.94
N LYS A 78 13.52 5.89 -4.73
CA LYS A 78 12.61 6.99 -4.38
C LYS A 78 11.80 7.46 -5.59
N GLU A 79 12.43 7.58 -6.76
CA GLU A 79 11.77 8.01 -8.00
C GLU A 79 10.68 7.04 -8.44
N THR A 80 10.93 5.72 -8.38
CA THR A 80 9.95 4.71 -8.80
C THR A 80 8.71 4.67 -7.93
N LYS A 81 8.75 5.22 -6.71
CA LYS A 81 7.55 5.40 -5.87
C LYS A 81 6.62 6.47 -6.43
N TYR A 82 7.15 7.55 -6.99
CA TYR A 82 6.32 8.52 -7.72
C TYR A 82 5.69 7.90 -8.96
N LYS A 83 6.46 7.10 -9.72
CA LYS A 83 5.92 6.33 -10.87
C LYS A 83 4.80 5.39 -10.45
N PHE A 84 4.92 4.76 -9.28
CA PHE A 84 3.87 3.90 -8.74
C PHE A 84 2.56 4.67 -8.51
N ILE A 85 2.64 5.88 -7.95
CA ILE A 85 1.46 6.72 -7.74
C ILE A 85 0.80 7.07 -9.07
N ASP A 86 1.60 7.40 -10.09
CA ASP A 86 1.10 7.71 -11.43
C ASP A 86 0.40 6.51 -12.09
N GLU A 87 0.98 5.31 -11.98
CA GLU A 87 0.35 4.09 -12.49
C GLU A 87 -0.93 3.73 -11.72
N MET A 88 -0.97 3.95 -10.39
CA MET A 88 -2.20 3.76 -9.61
C MET A 88 -3.28 4.78 -9.97
N TYR A 89 -2.92 6.04 -10.17
CA TYR A 89 -3.83 7.08 -10.61
C TYR A 89 -4.42 6.74 -11.99
N LYS A 90 -3.59 6.32 -12.94
CA LYS A 90 -4.04 5.85 -14.26
C LYS A 90 -4.93 4.62 -14.15
N TRP A 91 -4.53 3.62 -13.37
CA TRP A 91 -5.28 2.38 -13.16
C TRP A 91 -6.67 2.62 -12.56
N SER A 92 -6.80 3.64 -11.70
CA SER A 92 -8.10 4.00 -11.10
C SER A 92 -9.15 4.46 -12.12
N GLY A 93 -8.73 4.84 -13.35
CA GLY A 93 -9.60 5.41 -14.38
C GLY A 93 -10.00 6.87 -14.12
N ALA A 94 -9.60 7.46 -12.99
CA ALA A 94 -9.91 8.86 -12.65
C ALA A 94 -9.37 9.85 -13.68
N GLU A 95 -8.21 9.55 -14.27
CA GLU A 95 -7.62 10.37 -15.34
C GLU A 95 -8.52 10.45 -16.58
N ALA A 96 -9.07 9.32 -17.01
CA ALA A 96 -9.95 9.24 -18.16
C ALA A 96 -11.36 9.81 -17.88
N GLY A 97 -11.77 9.86 -16.61
CA GLY A 97 -13.08 10.33 -16.19
C GLY A 97 -13.32 11.84 -16.35
N GLY A 98 -12.28 12.64 -16.65
CA GLY A 98 -12.40 14.06 -17.03
C GLY A 98 -12.84 15.03 -15.92
N ASN A 99 -13.31 14.54 -14.77
CA ASN A 99 -13.77 15.38 -13.66
C ASN A 99 -12.60 16.04 -12.95
N LYS A 100 -12.38 17.34 -13.17
CA LYS A 100 -11.43 18.16 -12.41
C LYS A 100 -12.14 19.42 -11.85
N PRO A 101 -11.83 19.86 -10.62
CA PRO A 101 -10.86 19.26 -9.68
C PRO A 101 -11.36 17.94 -9.06
N LEU A 102 -10.42 17.08 -8.68
CA LEU A 102 -10.75 15.81 -8.03
C LEU A 102 -10.90 15.99 -6.51
N LYS A 103 -11.76 15.15 -5.93
CA LYS A 103 -11.77 14.85 -4.50
C LYS A 103 -11.22 13.45 -4.31
N VAL A 104 -10.06 13.35 -3.69
CA VAL A 104 -9.33 12.11 -3.45
C VAL A 104 -9.50 11.75 -1.97
N LEU A 105 -9.57 10.45 -1.68
CA LEU A 105 -9.51 9.92 -0.32
C LEU A 105 -8.31 8.97 -0.25
N ASP A 106 -7.29 9.35 0.50
CA ASP A 106 -6.07 8.56 0.68
C ASP A 106 -6.14 7.75 1.99
N VAL A 107 -6.72 6.55 1.92
CA VAL A 107 -6.90 5.67 3.09
C VAL A 107 -5.59 4.99 3.44
N GLY A 108 -5.01 5.37 4.59
CA GLY A 108 -3.67 4.91 4.98
C GLY A 108 -2.57 5.71 4.29
N CYS A 109 -2.69 7.04 4.33
CA CYS A 109 -1.80 7.99 3.65
C CYS A 109 -0.32 7.98 4.09
N GLY A 110 0.04 7.18 5.10
CA GLY A 110 1.38 7.14 5.69
C GLY A 110 1.80 8.52 6.20
N ILE A 111 2.99 8.97 5.80
CA ILE A 111 3.51 10.33 6.09
C ILE A 111 3.02 11.40 5.09
N GLY A 112 2.01 11.07 4.27
CA GLY A 112 1.29 12.01 3.41
C GLY A 112 2.00 12.41 2.11
N GLY A 113 3.11 11.78 1.74
CA GLY A 113 3.82 12.10 0.49
C GLY A 113 2.95 11.91 -0.75
N THR A 114 2.19 10.81 -0.80
CA THR A 114 1.26 10.54 -1.91
C THR A 114 0.17 11.59 -1.98
N SER A 115 -0.40 11.97 -0.83
CA SER A 115 -1.44 12.98 -0.76
C SER A 115 -0.96 14.35 -1.26
N ARG A 116 0.24 14.79 -0.81
CA ARG A 116 0.85 16.05 -1.28
C ARG A 116 1.18 16.01 -2.77
N TYR A 117 1.71 14.88 -3.26
CA TYR A 117 2.03 14.70 -4.66
C TYR A 117 0.78 14.79 -5.55
N LEU A 118 -0.31 14.10 -5.16
CA LEU A 118 -1.58 14.14 -5.88
C LEU A 118 -2.21 15.54 -5.84
N ALA A 119 -2.22 16.21 -4.69
CA ALA A 119 -2.72 17.58 -4.59
C ALA A 119 -2.01 18.52 -5.58
N LYS A 120 -0.67 18.41 -5.68
CA LYS A 120 0.13 19.19 -6.64
C LYS A 120 -0.11 18.77 -8.10
N LYS A 121 -0.19 17.47 -8.38
CA LYS A 121 -0.33 16.93 -9.75
C LYS A 121 -1.69 17.24 -10.36
N LEU A 122 -2.76 17.23 -9.56
CA LEU A 122 -4.13 17.28 -10.04
C LEU A 122 -4.70 18.71 -10.17
N GLY A 123 -4.01 19.71 -9.60
CA GLY A 123 -4.33 21.15 -9.75
C GLY A 123 -4.84 21.81 -8.47
N GLU A 124 -4.81 23.15 -8.43
CA GLU A 124 -4.96 24.00 -7.23
C GLU A 124 -6.26 23.79 -6.43
N ASP A 125 -7.34 23.31 -7.07
CA ASP A 125 -8.62 23.05 -6.40
C ASP A 125 -8.84 21.58 -5.98
N THR A 126 -7.85 20.71 -6.21
CA THR A 126 -7.92 19.30 -5.80
C THR A 126 -7.92 19.20 -4.28
N LYS A 127 -8.83 18.38 -3.74
CA LYS A 127 -8.86 18.03 -2.32
C LYS A 127 -8.43 16.59 -2.17
N VAL A 128 -7.42 16.33 -1.34
CA VAL A 128 -6.95 14.99 -0.98
C VAL A 128 -7.16 14.78 0.51
#